data_AF-A0A5Y2SM73-F1
#
_entry.id   AF-A0A5Y2SM73-F1
#
_cell.length_a   1.000
_cell.length_b   1.000
_cell.length_c   1.000
_cell.angle_alpha   90.00
_cell.angle_beta   90.00
_cell.angle_gamma   90.00
#
_symmetry.space_group_name_H-M   'P 1'
#
loop_
_entity.id
_entity.type
_entity.pdbx_description
1 polymer ?
#
loop_
_entity_poly.entity_id
_entity_poly.type
_entity_poly.pdbx_seq_one_letter_code
_entity_poly.pdbx_strand_id
1 'polypeptide(L)'
;MTSIPTLALNGEAILLKNMRVTVSQQFQDKDQSGQTSATTKSEQGAKGKELRISGEIPFKNPEILKRIFELASATDAEGKRMKYRVAHEVARAVNFREATFSGMLDA
;
A
#
# COMPACT_ATOMS: atom_id res chain seq x y z
N MET A 1 -18.32 -12.77 16.94
CA MET A 1 -18.09 -12.57 15.48
C MET A 1 -16.69 -12.02 15.31
N THR A 2 -15.72 -12.83 14.92
CA THR A 2 -14.40 -12.33 14.51
C THR A 2 -14.56 -11.76 13.12
N SER A 3 -14.67 -10.42 12.99
CA SER A 3 -14.53 -9.81 11.67
C SER A 3 -13.13 -10.13 11.18
N ILE A 4 -13.02 -10.73 10.00
CA ILE A 4 -11.73 -10.72 9.32
C ILE A 4 -11.49 -9.25 9.01
N PRO A 5 -10.41 -8.62 9.51
CA PRO A 5 -10.10 -7.27 9.11
C PRO A 5 -9.96 -7.29 7.58
N THR A 6 -10.82 -6.54 6.89
CA THR A 6 -10.85 -6.51 5.43
C THR A 6 -10.19 -5.23 4.98
N LEU A 7 -9.13 -5.36 4.18
CA LEU A 7 -8.64 -4.25 3.38
C LEU A 7 -9.55 -4.11 2.15
N ALA A 8 -10.01 -2.90 1.86
CA ALA A 8 -10.63 -2.62 0.57
C ALA A 8 -9.99 -1.42 -0.12
N LEU A 9 -9.77 -1.56 -1.43
CA LEU A 9 -9.21 -0.54 -2.31
C LEU A 9 -10.30 -0.12 -3.31
N ASN A 10 -10.71 1.15 -3.29
CA ASN A 10 -11.85 1.65 -4.08
C ASN A 10 -13.16 0.84 -3.87
N GLY A 11 -13.34 0.29 -2.68
CA GLY A 11 -14.50 -0.55 -2.34
C GLY A 11 -14.35 -2.03 -2.72
N GLU A 12 -13.29 -2.40 -3.43
CA GLU A 12 -12.96 -3.80 -3.73
C GLU A 12 -12.23 -4.44 -2.56
N ALA A 13 -12.81 -5.48 -1.96
CA ALA A 13 -12.25 -6.20 -0.83
C ALA A 13 -11.09 -7.12 -1.26
N ILE A 14 -9.96 -7.02 -0.57
CA ILE A 14 -8.82 -7.93 -0.71
C ILE A 14 -8.86 -8.93 0.45
N LEU A 15 -9.17 -10.18 0.12
CA LEU A 15 -9.38 -11.23 1.10
C LEU A 15 -8.08 -11.98 1.38
N LEU A 16 -7.39 -11.57 2.44
CA LEU A 16 -6.19 -12.25 2.94
C LEU A 16 -6.50 -13.03 4.22
N LYS A 17 -5.88 -14.20 4.38
CA LYS A 17 -5.83 -14.93 5.64
C LYS A 17 -4.69 -14.39 6.50
N ASN A 18 -4.84 -14.45 7.82
CA ASN A 18 -3.82 -14.00 8.77
C ASN A 18 -3.28 -12.59 8.47
N MET A 19 -4.16 -11.68 8.03
CA MET A 19 -3.76 -10.35 7.57
C MET A 19 -3.09 -9.55 8.69
N ARG A 20 -1.88 -9.06 8.43
CA ARG A 20 -1.15 -8.15 9.29
C ARG A 20 -1.00 -6.81 8.60
N VAL A 21 -1.34 -5.75 9.33
CA VAL A 21 -1.30 -4.37 8.86
C VAL A 21 -0.36 -3.58 9.75
N THR A 22 0.67 -2.98 9.14
CA THR A 22 1.66 -2.15 9.82
C THR A 22 1.61 -0.74 9.26
N VAL A 23 1.56 0.26 10.14
CA VAL A 23 1.72 1.67 9.76
C VAL A 23 3.11 2.12 10.14
N SER A 24 3.79 2.80 9.22
CA SER A 24 5.07 3.47 9.50
C SER A 24 5.04 4.92 9.01
N GLN A 25 5.68 5.82 9.75
CA GLN A 25 5.90 7.20 9.32
C GLN A 25 7.33 7.56 9.68
N GLN A 26 8.10 8.03 8.71
CA GLN A 26 9.45 8.52 8.96
C GLN A 26 9.40 10.03 9.19
N PHE A 27 9.91 10.47 10.33
CA PHE A 27 10.16 11.88 10.60
C PHE A 27 11.54 12.25 10.03
N GLN A 28 11.67 13.43 9.43
CA GLN A 28 12.97 13.97 9.08
C GLN A 28 13.56 14.66 10.31
N ASP A 29 14.72 14.20 10.77
CA ASP A 29 15.55 14.99 11.69
C ASP A 29 16.17 16.15 10.92
N LYS A 30 16.29 17.30 11.59
CA LYS A 30 16.69 18.59 10.99
C LYS A 30 18.17 18.65 10.55
N ASP A 31 18.91 17.54 10.61
CA ASP A 31 20.38 17.49 10.46
C ASP A 31 20.87 16.46 9.41
N GLN A 32 20.29 16.47 8.21
CA GLN A 32 20.82 15.74 7.04
C GLN A 32 21.09 16.70 5.88
N SER A 33 21.99 17.67 6.12
CA SER A 33 22.48 18.65 5.14
C SER A 33 23.75 18.22 4.41
N GLY A 34 24.12 16.94 4.44
CA GLY A 34 25.40 16.47 3.90
C GLY A 34 25.30 15.19 3.10
N GLN A 35 25.31 15.32 1.78
CA GLN A 35 25.83 14.33 0.81
C GLN A 35 25.11 12.97 0.76
N THR A 36 24.24 12.77 -0.24
CA THR A 36 24.35 11.61 -1.15
C THR A 36 23.52 11.88 -2.41
N SER A 37 24.23 12.23 -3.47
CA SER A 37 23.72 12.19 -4.84
C SER A 37 23.62 10.73 -5.28
N ALA A 38 22.40 10.19 -5.31
CA ALA A 38 22.06 9.04 -6.12
C ALA A 38 20.79 9.40 -6.91
N THR A 39 21.03 9.91 -8.10
CA THR A 39 20.08 10.36 -9.10
C THR A 39 19.10 9.28 -9.55
N THR A 40 17.86 9.72 -9.82
CA THR A 40 16.89 9.18 -10.79
C THR A 40 15.76 8.29 -10.20
N LYS A 41 14.52 8.81 -10.29
CA LYS A 41 13.23 8.09 -10.22
C LYS A 41 12.65 7.72 -8.85
N SER A 42 12.94 8.49 -7.81
CA SER A 42 11.87 8.82 -6.86
C SER A 42 10.88 9.73 -7.59
N GLU A 43 9.87 9.17 -8.24
CA GLU A 43 8.63 9.92 -8.47
C GLU A 43 8.15 10.39 -7.10
N GLN A 44 8.53 11.62 -6.74
CA GLN A 44 8.03 12.46 -5.66
C GLN A 44 6.87 11.85 -4.85
N GLY A 45 7.19 10.90 -3.98
CA GLY A 45 6.28 10.36 -2.98
C GLY A 45 6.81 10.81 -1.65
N ALA A 46 6.16 11.82 -1.07
CA ALA A 46 6.45 12.33 0.26
C ALA A 46 6.73 11.19 1.24
N LYS A 47 7.65 11.38 2.20
CA LYS A 47 7.73 10.55 3.43
C LYS A 47 6.48 10.82 4.30
N GLY A 48 5.30 10.56 3.73
CA GLY A 48 4.04 10.44 4.41
C GLY A 48 3.95 9.05 5.05
N LYS A 49 2.84 8.82 5.74
CA LYS A 49 2.53 7.52 6.34
C LYS A 49 2.57 6.44 5.24
N GLU A 50 3.11 5.27 5.56
CA GLU A 50 3.09 4.05 4.75
C GLU A 50 2.22 3.01 5.47
N LEU A 51 1.46 2.23 4.69
CA LEU A 51 0.68 1.10 5.17
C LEU A 51 1.22 -0.18 4.49
N ARG A 52 1.81 -1.07 5.28
CA ARG A 52 2.27 -2.37 4.82
C ARG A 52 1.25 -3.44 5.17
N ILE A 53 0.86 -4.22 4.18
CA ILE A 53 -0.12 -5.30 4.30
C ILE A 53 0.60 -6.61 3.97
N SER A 54 0.42 -7.61 4.82
CA SER A 54 0.90 -8.98 4.58
C SER A 54 -0.16 -9.96 5.01
N GLY A 55 -0.16 -11.16 4.42
CA GLY A 55 -1.12 -12.20 4.72
C GLY A 55 -0.94 -13.39 3.78
N GLU A 56 -1.83 -14.36 3.92
CA GLU A 56 -1.80 -15.60 3.17
C GLU A 56 -2.96 -15.65 2.15
N ILE A 57 -2.66 -16.12 0.95
CA ILE A 57 -3.65 -16.40 -0.09
C ILE A 57 -3.78 -17.92 -0.21
N PRO A 58 -4.98 -18.49 0.01
CA PRO A 58 -5.18 -19.93 -0.21
C PRO A 58 -4.87 -20.33 -1.66
N PHE A 59 -4.15 -21.44 -1.87
CA PHE A 59 -3.81 -21.93 -3.22
C PHE A 59 -5.00 -22.16 -4.14
N LYS A 60 -6.18 -22.41 -3.56
CA LYS A 60 -7.45 -22.56 -4.29
C LYS A 60 -8.04 -21.23 -4.81
N ASN A 61 -7.42 -20.10 -4.47
CA ASN A 61 -7.87 -18.74 -4.82
C ASN A 61 -6.74 -17.92 -5.51
N PRO A 62 -6.09 -18.44 -6.58
CA PRO A 62 -5.01 -17.72 -7.27
C PRO A 62 -5.45 -16.41 -7.93
N GLU A 63 -6.74 -16.25 -8.18
CA GLU A 63 -7.34 -15.03 -8.70
C GLU A 63 -7.13 -13.82 -7.78
N ILE A 64 -7.04 -14.03 -6.46
CA ILE A 64 -6.76 -12.95 -5.50
C ILE A 64 -5.34 -12.41 -5.74
N LEU A 65 -4.37 -13.30 -5.91
CA LEU A 65 -2.98 -12.92 -6.19
C LEU A 65 -2.88 -12.15 -7.51
N LYS A 66 -3.49 -12.70 -8.58
CA LYS A 66 -3.56 -12.03 -9.88
C LYS A 66 -4.13 -10.63 -9.74
N ARG A 67 -5.22 -10.49 -8.98
CA ARG A 67 -5.89 -9.21 -8.80
C ARG A 67 -5.02 -8.18 -8.07
N ILE A 68 -4.26 -8.59 -7.05
CA ILE A 68 -3.33 -7.69 -6.34
C ILE A 68 -2.27 -7.13 -7.32
N PHE A 69 -1.73 -7.97 -8.21
CA PHE A 69 -0.77 -7.54 -9.23
C PHE A 69 -1.39 -6.62 -10.29
N GLU A 70 -2.64 -6.86 -10.69
CA GLU A 70 -3.39 -5.94 -11.55
C GLU A 70 -3.58 -4.57 -10.89
N LEU A 71 -3.97 -4.54 -9.60
CA LEU A 71 -4.12 -3.30 -8.86
C LEU A 71 -2.79 -2.55 -8.69
N ALA A 72 -1.69 -3.28 -8.47
CA ALA A 72 -0.37 -2.68 -8.31
C ALA A 72 0.20 -2.08 -9.59
N SER A 73 -0.15 -2.65 -10.75
CA SER A 73 0.33 -2.19 -12.06
C SER A 73 -0.64 -1.24 -12.78
N ALA A 74 -1.87 -1.08 -12.27
CA ALA A 74 -2.86 -0.19 -12.86
C ALA A 74 -2.39 1.27 -12.91
N THR A 75 -2.74 1.94 -14.00
CA THR A 75 -2.54 3.37 -14.20
C THR A 75 -3.87 4.09 -14.43
N ASP A 76 -3.93 5.38 -14.14
CA ASP A 76 -5.03 6.24 -14.54
C ASP A 76 -4.97 6.59 -16.04
N ALA A 77 -5.91 7.43 -16.50
CA ALA A 77 -6.00 7.88 -17.89
C ALA A 77 -4.78 8.69 -18.35
N GLU A 78 -3.98 9.24 -17.42
CA GLU A 78 -2.78 10.01 -17.69
C GLU A 78 -1.52 9.12 -17.65
N GLY A 79 -1.67 7.80 -17.46
CA GLY A 79 -0.56 6.86 -17.35
C GLY A 79 0.17 6.91 -16.01
N LYS A 80 -0.37 7.63 -15.01
CA LYS A 80 0.20 7.66 -13.65
C LYS A 80 -0.32 6.47 -12.86
N ARG A 81 0.47 5.99 -11.88
CA ARG A 81 0.03 4.90 -11.01
C ARG A 81 -1.33 5.20 -10.37
N MET A 82 -2.22 4.21 -10.40
CA MET A 82 -3.58 4.33 -9.89
C MET A 82 -3.59 4.69 -8.40
N LYS A 83 -4.46 5.64 -8.04
CA LYS A 83 -4.72 5.99 -6.63
C LYS A 83 -5.97 5.27 -6.14
N TYR A 84 -5.86 4.67 -4.97
CA TYR A 84 -6.90 3.87 -4.34
C TYR A 84 -7.36 4.52 -3.05
N ARG A 85 -8.69 4.61 -2.87
CA ARG A 85 -9.31 4.87 -1.57
C ARG A 85 -9.10 3.65 -0.68
N VAL A 86 -8.45 3.85 0.45
CA VAL A 86 -8.12 2.79 1.40
C VAL A 86 -9.18 2.72 2.49
N ALA A 87 -9.84 1.57 2.59
CA ALA A 87 -10.74 1.25 3.68
C ALA A 87 -10.13 0.13 4.54
N HIS A 88 -9.62 0.53 5.70
CA HIS A 88 -9.16 -0.36 6.77
C HIS A 88 -9.19 0.40 8.11
N GLU A 89 -9.49 -0.26 9.22
CA GLU A 89 -9.60 0.40 10.54
C GLU A 89 -8.29 1.08 10.97
N VAL A 90 -7.17 0.39 10.81
CA VAL A 90 -5.83 0.93 11.10
C VAL A 90 -5.51 2.15 10.23
N ALA A 91 -5.88 2.14 8.94
CA ALA A 91 -5.67 3.28 8.04
C ALA A 91 -6.51 4.49 8.48
N ARG A 92 -7.78 4.25 8.84
CA ARG A 92 -8.70 5.28 9.36
C ARG A 92 -8.16 5.92 10.64
N ALA A 93 -7.64 5.11 11.57
CA ALA A 93 -7.10 5.59 12.85
C ALA A 93 -5.97 6.62 12.66
N VAL A 94 -5.22 6.55 11.55
CA VAL A 94 -4.13 7.48 11.23
C VAL A 94 -4.49 8.47 10.12
N ASN A 95 -5.76 8.64 9.77
CA ASN A 95 -6.23 9.49 8.67
C ASN A 95 -5.60 9.15 7.30
N PHE A 96 -5.24 7.90 7.08
CA PHE A 96 -4.72 7.39 5.81
C PHE A 96 -5.91 7.00 4.91
N ARG A 97 -6.23 7.85 3.93
CA ARG A 97 -7.47 7.72 3.12
C ARG A 97 -7.23 7.25 1.70
N GLU A 98 -6.10 7.63 1.10
CA GLU A 98 -5.77 7.30 -0.28
C GLU A 98 -4.30 6.89 -0.37
N ALA A 99 -4.01 5.91 -1.22
CA ALA A 99 -2.65 5.48 -1.50
C ALA A 99 -2.48 4.98 -2.92
N THR A 100 -1.23 4.89 -3.30
CA THR A 100 -0.76 4.29 -4.53
C THR A 100 0.23 3.20 -4.14
N PHE A 101 0.30 2.11 -4.92
CA PHE A 101 1.32 1.08 -4.69
C PHE A 101 2.72 1.66 -4.91
N SER A 102 3.64 1.35 -4.00
CA SER A 102 5.02 1.81 -4.03
C SER A 102 5.96 0.75 -3.46
N GLY A 103 7.25 0.82 -3.80
CA GLY A 103 8.23 -0.13 -3.31
C GLY A 103 8.11 -1.50 -3.96
N MET A 104 8.07 -2.55 -3.15
CA MET A 104 8.07 -3.95 -3.58
C MET A 104 6.73 -4.62 -3.27
N LEU A 105 6.28 -5.47 -4.20
CA LEU A 105 5.20 -6.42 -4.01
C LEU A 105 5.79 -7.83 -4.19
N ASP A 106 5.65 -8.67 -3.15
CA ASP A 106 6.09 -10.06 -3.12
C ASP A 106 4.94 -11.02 -2.79
N ALA A 107 5.04 -12.27 -3.26
CA ALA A 107 4.04 -13.32 -3.06
C ALA A 107 4.65 -14.72 -3.23
#